data_AF-A0AAN8UJA7-F1
#
_entry.id   AF-A0AAN8UJA7-F1
#
_cell.length_a   1.000
_cell.length_b   1.000
_cell.length_c   1.000
_cell.angle_alpha   90.00
_cell.angle_beta   90.00
_cell.angle_gamma   90.00
#
_symmetry.space_group_name_H-M   'P 1'
#
loop_
_entity.id
_entity.type
_entity.pdbx_description
1 polymer ?
#
loop_
_entity_poly.entity_id
_entity_poly.type
_entity_poly.pdbx_seq_one_letter_code
_entity_poly.pdbx_strand_id
1 'polypeptide(L)'
;MADDPFLNKDNLMTKSAKKSSSVYRMVVLMIVMVCGVYICSICLKQLNFQTKSRFLSIVIDRPCEPPNIEEWEAPYVHFPGPQTYSRAECRCNPVRYFAILSMQRSGSGWFETLLNSHINISSNGEIFSVKVRKSNASTILDTLDKIYNLDWYSSAAKNECTAAVGLKWMLNQAEILARYKPFINSTLLIPNLRQVEDMSTQALEYFKSTRHIVVYYEDLVQNRTKLEEIQDFLRVPRRNLESRQVKIHKGPLSEQVENWKDMEKTLKGTKYESFLYGDYRK
;
A
#
# COMPACT_ATOMS: atom_id res chain seq x y z
N MET A 1 -6.38 57.36 83.08
CA MET A 1 -6.29 58.64 82.37
C MET A 1 -4.88 58.72 81.86
N ALA A 2 -4.70 58.25 80.62
CA ALA A 2 -4.73 59.09 79.42
C ALA A 2 -3.29 59.52 79.14
N ASP A 3 -2.62 58.67 78.36
CA ASP A 3 -1.28 58.89 77.82
C ASP A 3 -1.32 60.06 76.84
N ASP A 4 -0.50 61.06 77.15
CA ASP A 4 -0.11 62.15 76.27
C ASP A 4 1.40 61.95 75.95
N PRO A 5 2.02 62.72 75.04
CA PRO A 5 2.67 62.18 73.85
C PRO A 5 4.20 62.42 73.88
N PHE A 6 4.82 62.30 72.70
CA PHE A 6 6.21 62.60 72.33
C PHE A 6 7.21 61.45 72.44
N LEU A 7 7.62 60.91 71.28
CA LEU A 7 8.90 61.30 70.66
C LEU A 7 8.99 60.75 69.24
N ASN A 8 9.31 61.62 68.29
CA ASN A 8 9.71 61.24 66.94
C ASN A 8 11.24 61.00 66.93
N LYS A 9 11.72 59.84 66.45
CA LYS A 9 13.01 59.71 65.74
C LYS A 9 13.25 58.31 65.13
N ASP A 10 13.44 58.35 63.81
CA ASP A 10 14.47 57.66 63.02
C ASP A 10 14.35 56.17 62.65
N ASN A 11 13.97 55.97 61.38
CA ASN A 11 14.62 55.13 60.37
C ASN A 11 15.49 53.94 60.83
N LEU A 12 15.01 52.72 60.55
CA LEU A 12 15.87 51.66 60.03
C LEU A 12 15.14 50.83 58.97
N MET A 13 15.58 51.00 57.73
CA MET A 13 15.12 50.24 56.57
C MET A 13 15.45 48.74 56.73
N THR A 14 14.46 47.87 56.52
CA THR A 14 14.70 46.48 56.11
C THR A 14 13.98 46.21 54.80
N LYS A 15 14.79 46.13 53.74
CA LYS A 15 14.44 45.87 52.34
C LYS A 15 13.53 44.65 52.18
N SER A 16 12.51 44.79 51.34
CA SER A 16 11.78 43.70 50.70
C SER A 16 12.76 42.69 50.07
N ALA A 17 12.72 41.44 50.55
CA ALA A 17 13.58 40.37 50.07
C ALA A 17 13.10 39.87 48.71
N LYS A 18 13.80 40.25 47.64
CA LYS A 18 13.79 39.59 46.32
C LYS A 18 14.20 38.12 46.47
N LYS A 19 13.25 37.21 46.78
CA LYS A 19 13.52 35.76 46.80
C LYS A 19 12.72 34.93 45.78
N SER A 20 11.76 35.51 45.05
CA SER A 20 10.91 34.79 44.09
C SER A 20 11.53 34.64 42.68
N SER A 21 12.28 35.63 42.20
CA SER A 21 12.83 35.63 40.82
C SER A 21 13.93 34.58 40.61
N SER A 22 14.75 34.30 41.63
CA SER A 22 15.84 33.33 41.53
C SER A 22 15.33 31.88 41.52
N VAL A 23 14.27 31.58 42.27
CA VAL A 23 13.69 30.23 42.32
C VAL A 23 13.02 29.88 41.00
N TYR A 24 12.28 30.82 40.39
CA TYR A 24 11.68 30.61 39.08
C TYR A 24 12.73 30.32 37.99
N ARG A 25 13.85 31.06 38.01
CA ARG A 25 14.97 30.81 37.08
C ARG A 25 15.56 29.41 37.25
N MET A 26 15.71 28.94 38.49
CA MET A 26 16.20 27.58 38.75
C MET A 26 15.20 26.51 38.28
N VAL A 27 13.90 26.73 38.46
CA VAL A 27 12.86 25.80 37.97
C VAL A 27 12.85 25.74 36.43
N VAL A 28 12.94 26.88 35.76
CA VAL A 28 13.01 26.93 34.28
C VAL A 28 14.26 26.21 33.77
N LEU A 29 15.42 26.41 34.42
CA LEU A 29 16.66 25.71 34.06
C LEU A 29 16.52 24.19 34.21
N MET A 30 15.85 23.72 35.25
CA MET A 30 15.59 22.28 35.44
C MET A 30 14.69 21.72 34.35
N ILE A 31 13.64 22.44 33.96
CA ILE A 31 12.74 22.02 32.87
C ILE A 31 13.51 21.95 31.54
N VAL A 32 14.32 22.96 31.22
CA VAL A 32 15.13 22.98 29.99
C VAL A 32 16.13 21.82 29.97
N MET A 33 16.76 21.50 31.10
CA MET A 33 17.64 20.33 31.23
C MET A 33 16.90 19.01 30.98
N VAL A 34 15.74 18.81 31.61
CA VAL A 34 14.95 17.58 31.44
C VAL A 34 14.44 17.45 30.00
N CYS A 35 13.94 18.53 29.41
CA CYS A 35 13.52 18.56 28.00
C CYS A 35 14.72 18.31 27.07
N GLY A 36 15.88 18.90 27.34
CA GLY A 36 17.10 18.70 26.56
C GLY A 36 17.56 17.24 26.60
N VAL A 37 17.57 16.60 27.77
CA VAL A 37 17.91 15.18 27.94
C VAL A 37 16.87 14.29 27.24
N TYR A 38 15.58 14.61 27.32
CA TYR A 38 14.52 13.86 26.66
C TYR A 38 14.61 13.95 25.13
N ILE A 39 14.82 15.15 24.59
CA ILE A 39 15.03 15.38 23.16
C ILE A 39 16.30 14.66 22.70
N CYS A 40 17.41 14.77 23.44
CA CYS A 40 18.64 14.05 23.16
C CYS A 40 18.45 12.53 23.19
N SER A 41 17.66 12.00 24.13
CA SER A 41 17.30 10.58 24.21
C SER A 41 16.47 10.12 23.00
N ILE A 42 15.53 10.95 22.52
CA ILE A 42 14.78 10.68 21.29
C ILE A 42 15.68 10.73 20.06
N CYS A 43 16.56 11.72 19.94
CA CYS A 43 17.52 11.82 18.84
C CYS A 43 18.52 10.66 18.85
N LEU A 44 18.99 10.22 20.02
CA LEU A 44 19.84 9.04 20.18
C LEU A 44 19.08 7.75 19.84
N LYS A 45 17.79 7.63 20.19
CA LYS A 45 16.94 6.51 19.74
C LYS A 45 16.71 6.52 18.23
N GLN A 46 16.53 7.69 17.61
CA GLN A 46 16.44 7.83 16.15
C GLN A 46 17.75 7.48 15.45
N LEU A 47 18.90 7.89 16.01
CA LEU A 47 20.22 7.48 15.52
C LEU A 47 20.46 5.98 15.68
N ASN A 48 20.05 5.39 16.82
CA ASN A 48 20.12 3.93 17.04
C ASN A 48 19.15 3.15 16.14
N PHE A 49 18.03 3.75 15.76
CA PHE A 49 17.09 3.17 14.79
C PHE A 49 17.66 3.25 13.36
N GLN A 50 18.31 4.36 13.00
CA GLN A 50 19.03 4.48 11.72
C GLN A 50 20.28 3.58 11.66
N THR A 51 21.02 3.37 12.75
CA THR A 51 22.14 2.41 12.78
C THR A 51 21.67 0.97 12.86
N LYS A 52 20.57 0.63 13.56
CA LYS A 52 19.93 -0.69 13.43
C LYS A 52 19.40 -0.95 12.02
N SER A 53 18.90 0.09 11.34
CA SER A 53 18.48 0.00 9.94
C SER A 53 19.66 -0.11 8.96
N ARG A 54 20.86 0.38 9.33
CA ARG A 54 22.10 0.25 8.54
C ARG A 54 22.98 -0.95 8.93
N PHE A 55 22.62 -1.68 9.98
CA PHE A 55 23.37 -2.84 10.44
C PHE A 55 22.46 -4.05 10.66
N LEU A 56 21.66 -4.38 9.64
CA LEU A 56 21.35 -5.78 9.38
C LEU A 56 22.51 -6.34 8.54
N SER A 57 23.68 -6.49 9.17
CA SER A 57 24.72 -7.34 8.62
C SER A 57 24.17 -8.76 8.68
N ILE A 58 23.51 -9.17 7.59
CA ILE A 58 23.21 -10.57 7.32
C ILE A 58 24.51 -11.32 7.55
N VAL A 59 24.48 -12.31 8.44
CA VAL A 59 25.55 -13.31 8.55
C VAL A 59 25.58 -14.00 7.19
N ILE A 60 26.50 -13.56 6.33
CA ILE A 60 26.70 -14.16 5.01
C ILE A 60 27.60 -15.37 5.21
N ASP A 61 27.01 -16.51 5.53
CA ASP A 61 27.55 -17.76 5.01
C ASP A 61 27.30 -17.71 3.50
N ARG A 62 28.36 -17.64 2.68
CA ARG A 62 28.31 -17.14 1.29
C ARG A 62 28.43 -18.29 0.27
N PRO A 63 27.33 -18.97 -0.14
CA PRO A 63 27.37 -19.98 -1.18
C PRO A 63 27.12 -19.46 -2.61
N CYS A 64 26.78 -18.17 -2.83
CA CYS A 64 26.53 -17.67 -4.19
C CYS A 64 27.04 -16.26 -4.47
N GLU A 65 27.19 -15.98 -5.77
CA GLU A 65 27.54 -14.67 -6.33
C GLU A 65 26.34 -13.72 -6.22
N PRO A 66 26.52 -12.48 -5.74
CA PRO A 66 25.42 -11.53 -5.60
C PRO A 66 24.92 -11.09 -6.99
N PRO A 67 23.62 -11.14 -7.25
CA PRO A 67 23.07 -10.61 -8.50
C PRO A 67 23.36 -9.12 -8.61
N ASN A 68 23.58 -8.63 -9.83
CA ASN A 68 23.78 -7.20 -10.08
C ASN A 68 22.43 -6.48 -9.91
N ILE A 69 22.20 -5.96 -8.70
CA ILE A 69 21.00 -5.20 -8.34
C ILE A 69 21.37 -3.72 -8.38
N GLU A 70 20.69 -2.96 -9.23
CA GLU A 70 20.86 -1.52 -9.30
C GLU A 70 20.43 -0.86 -7.99
N GLU A 71 21.10 0.22 -7.56
CA GLU A 71 20.90 0.84 -6.24
C GLU A 71 19.46 1.29 -6.00
N TRP A 72 18.78 1.78 -7.03
CA TRP A 72 17.37 2.19 -6.95
C TRP A 72 16.38 1.01 -6.85
N GLU A 73 16.82 -0.21 -7.21
CA GLU A 73 16.00 -1.43 -7.05
C GLU A 73 16.09 -2.03 -5.65
N ALA A 74 17.13 -1.68 -4.88
CA ALA A 74 17.38 -2.20 -3.53
C ALA A 74 16.16 -2.13 -2.57
N PRO A 75 15.31 -1.07 -2.59
CA PRO A 75 14.12 -1.02 -1.73
C PRO A 75 13.00 -1.99 -2.12
N TYR A 76 13.02 -2.53 -3.34
CA TYR A 76 11.94 -3.36 -3.89
C TYR A 76 12.28 -4.85 -3.93
N VAL A 77 13.48 -5.22 -3.46
CA VAL A 77 14.01 -6.59 -3.49
C VAL A 77 14.28 -7.09 -2.07
N HIS A 78 14.02 -8.38 -1.86
CA HIS A 78 14.38 -9.06 -0.62
C HIS A 78 14.79 -10.50 -0.90
N PHE A 79 15.40 -11.14 0.11
CA PHE A 79 15.83 -12.53 0.05
C PHE A 79 15.06 -13.31 1.13
N PRO A 80 13.86 -13.82 0.81
CA PRO A 80 13.04 -14.52 1.80
C PRO A 80 13.71 -15.84 2.21
N GLY A 81 13.65 -16.11 3.51
CA GLY A 81 14.06 -17.37 4.14
C GLY A 81 12.85 -18.06 4.76
N PRO A 82 12.02 -18.76 3.96
CA PRO A 82 10.81 -19.40 4.46
C PRO A 82 11.15 -20.43 5.55
N GLN A 83 10.33 -20.49 6.60
CA GLN A 83 10.45 -21.48 7.67
C GLN A 83 9.86 -22.84 7.26
N THR A 84 8.92 -22.83 6.32
CA THR A 84 8.15 -24.02 5.92
C THR A 84 8.86 -24.91 4.90
N TYR A 85 9.91 -24.43 4.22
CA TYR A 85 10.71 -25.19 3.25
C TYR A 85 12.07 -24.51 2.97
N SER A 86 13.02 -25.23 2.37
CA SER A 86 14.29 -24.65 1.91
C SER A 86 14.19 -24.18 0.47
N ARG A 87 14.67 -22.96 0.19
CA ARG A 87 14.79 -22.42 -1.18
C ARG A 87 15.95 -23.03 -1.98
N ALA A 88 16.80 -23.86 -1.37
CA ALA A 88 17.94 -24.55 -2.02
C ALA A 88 18.75 -23.64 -2.96
N GLU A 89 18.82 -23.96 -4.25
CA GLU A 89 19.52 -23.19 -5.28
C GLU A 89 18.97 -21.76 -5.48
N CYS A 90 17.70 -21.54 -5.13
CA CYS A 90 17.03 -20.25 -5.25
C CYS A 90 17.32 -19.28 -4.10
N ARG A 91 18.12 -19.66 -3.09
CA ARG A 91 18.43 -18.81 -1.91
C ARG A 91 18.97 -17.43 -2.30
N CYS A 92 19.74 -17.37 -3.39
CA CYS A 92 20.36 -16.15 -3.88
C CYS A 92 19.56 -15.45 -4.98
N ASN A 93 18.33 -15.93 -5.27
CA ASN A 93 17.43 -15.26 -6.18
C ASN A 93 16.58 -14.24 -5.42
N PRO A 94 16.72 -12.93 -5.73
CA PRO A 94 15.96 -11.89 -5.08
C PRO A 94 14.49 -12.02 -5.48
N VAL A 95 13.62 -11.69 -4.55
CA VAL A 95 12.19 -11.65 -4.76
C VAL A 95 11.74 -10.20 -4.73
N ARG A 96 10.84 -9.83 -5.64
CA ARG A 96 10.25 -8.50 -5.71
C ARG A 96 8.85 -8.50 -5.15
N TYR A 97 8.52 -7.43 -4.44
CA TYR A 97 7.16 -7.19 -3.98
C TYR A 97 6.34 -6.51 -5.06
N PHE A 98 5.09 -6.94 -5.22
CA PHE A 98 4.10 -6.18 -5.97
C PHE A 98 2.73 -6.23 -5.28
N ALA A 99 1.89 -5.27 -5.63
CA ALA A 99 0.48 -5.28 -5.29
C ALA A 99 -0.33 -4.91 -6.53
N ILE A 100 -1.40 -5.67 -6.78
CA ILE A 100 -2.40 -5.34 -7.79
C ILE A 100 -3.50 -4.58 -7.06
N LEU A 101 -3.56 -3.27 -7.26
CA LEU A 101 -4.67 -2.46 -6.77
C LEU A 101 -5.69 -2.34 -7.89
N SER A 102 -6.92 -2.78 -7.62
CA SER A 102 -7.99 -2.69 -8.61
C SER A 102 -9.30 -2.30 -7.96
N MET A 103 -10.20 -1.78 -8.79
CA MET A 103 -11.61 -1.69 -8.44
C MET A 103 -12.30 -3.04 -8.66
N GLN A 104 -13.56 -3.12 -8.25
CA GLN A 104 -14.39 -4.30 -8.49
C GLN A 104 -14.61 -4.53 -9.98
N ARG A 105 -14.72 -5.82 -10.37
CA ARG A 105 -15.10 -6.24 -11.73
C ARG A 105 -14.16 -5.73 -12.84
N SER A 106 -12.93 -5.37 -12.51
CA SER A 106 -11.91 -4.88 -13.44
C SER A 106 -11.16 -6.00 -14.19
N GLY A 107 -11.63 -7.24 -14.16
CA GLY A 107 -10.88 -8.39 -14.67
C GLY A 107 -9.63 -8.78 -13.84
N SER A 108 -9.44 -8.21 -12.64
CA SER A 108 -8.24 -8.45 -11.83
C SER A 108 -8.06 -9.89 -11.36
N GLY A 109 -9.15 -10.66 -11.22
CA GLY A 109 -9.06 -12.11 -11.01
C GLY A 109 -8.49 -12.87 -12.21
N TRP A 110 -8.90 -12.48 -13.43
CA TRP A 110 -8.35 -13.07 -14.66
C TRP A 110 -6.87 -12.72 -14.78
N PHE A 111 -6.53 -11.45 -14.56
CA PHE A 111 -5.15 -10.98 -14.58
C PHE A 111 -4.27 -11.66 -13.53
N GLU A 112 -4.75 -11.82 -12.31
CA GLU A 112 -4.05 -12.59 -11.27
C GLU A 112 -3.75 -14.03 -11.71
N THR A 113 -4.75 -14.73 -12.25
CA THR A 113 -4.53 -16.11 -12.74
C THR A 113 -3.57 -16.16 -13.92
N LEU A 114 -3.58 -15.13 -14.77
CA LEU A 114 -2.65 -14.97 -15.87
C LEU A 114 -1.21 -14.83 -15.35
N LEU A 115 -0.98 -13.97 -14.36
CA LEU A 115 0.32 -13.84 -13.70
C LEU A 115 0.76 -15.14 -13.02
N ASN A 116 -0.14 -15.84 -12.34
CA ASN A 116 0.15 -17.11 -11.66
C ASN A 116 0.41 -18.29 -12.61
N SER A 117 0.18 -18.14 -13.92
CA SER A 117 0.67 -19.11 -14.91
C SER A 117 2.19 -19.02 -15.11
N HIS A 118 2.80 -17.91 -14.69
CA HIS A 118 4.24 -17.75 -14.70
C HIS A 118 4.88 -18.46 -13.49
N ILE A 119 5.77 -19.41 -13.76
CA ILE A 119 6.50 -20.20 -12.75
C ILE A 119 7.22 -19.40 -11.65
N ASN A 120 7.70 -18.18 -11.96
CA ASN A 120 8.44 -17.33 -11.01
C ASN A 120 7.57 -16.25 -10.34
N ILE A 121 6.25 -16.24 -10.58
CA ILE A 121 5.32 -15.28 -9.97
C ILE A 121 4.39 -16.00 -8.99
N SER A 122 4.21 -15.42 -7.81
CA SER A 122 3.18 -15.82 -6.85
C SER A 122 2.32 -14.61 -6.47
N SER A 123 1.13 -14.50 -7.07
CA SER A 123 0.10 -13.52 -6.71
C SER A 123 -0.96 -14.19 -5.83
N ASN A 124 -1.26 -13.56 -4.70
CA ASN A 124 -2.23 -14.08 -3.73
C ASN A 124 -3.39 -13.08 -3.52
N GLY A 125 -4.55 -13.41 -4.03
CA GLY A 125 -5.78 -12.63 -3.92
C GLY A 125 -6.69 -13.12 -2.81
N GLU A 126 -7.63 -12.25 -2.41
CA GLU A 126 -8.73 -12.58 -1.48
C GLU A 126 -8.31 -13.09 -0.09
N ILE A 127 -7.03 -12.94 0.24
CA ILE A 127 -6.47 -13.35 1.54
C ILE A 127 -7.23 -12.67 2.68
N PHE A 128 -7.53 -11.38 2.52
CA PHE A 128 -8.23 -10.56 3.50
C PHE A 128 -9.76 -10.62 3.39
N SER A 129 -10.31 -11.49 2.54
CA SER A 129 -11.75 -11.80 2.57
C SER A 129 -12.14 -12.47 3.90
N VAL A 130 -11.20 -13.17 4.54
CA VAL A 130 -11.39 -13.78 5.87
C VAL A 130 -11.39 -12.70 6.96
N LYS A 131 -12.54 -12.52 7.64
CA LYS A 131 -12.76 -11.47 8.66
C LYS A 131 -11.65 -11.41 9.71
N VAL A 132 -11.20 -12.57 10.21
CA VAL A 132 -10.13 -12.65 11.22
C VAL A 132 -8.84 -11.99 10.73
N ARG A 133 -8.47 -12.19 9.46
CA ARG A 133 -7.21 -11.68 8.90
C ARG A 133 -7.19 -10.16 8.70
N LYS A 134 -8.37 -9.52 8.69
CA LYS A 134 -8.53 -8.06 8.63
C LYS A 134 -9.09 -7.46 9.93
N SER A 135 -9.02 -8.22 11.03
CA SER A 135 -9.63 -7.81 12.31
C SER A 135 -8.90 -6.63 12.96
N ASN A 136 -7.58 -6.56 12.81
CA ASN A 136 -6.74 -5.45 13.29
C ASN A 136 -5.43 -5.36 12.50
N ALA A 137 -4.69 -4.26 12.71
CA ALA A 137 -3.43 -3.99 12.01
C ALA A 137 -2.35 -5.06 12.25
N SER A 138 -2.21 -5.58 13.48
CA SER A 138 -1.24 -6.64 13.79
C SER A 138 -1.51 -7.89 12.96
N THR A 139 -2.76 -8.35 12.91
CA THR A 139 -3.11 -9.55 12.14
C THR A 139 -2.92 -9.35 10.63
N ILE A 140 -3.12 -8.13 10.14
CA ILE A 140 -2.82 -7.79 8.74
C ILE A 140 -1.31 -7.90 8.49
N LEU A 141 -0.50 -7.29 9.33
CA LEU A 141 0.97 -7.34 9.23
C LEU A 141 1.49 -8.78 9.32
N ASP A 142 1.03 -9.56 10.31
CA ASP A 142 1.39 -10.98 10.46
C ASP A 142 1.06 -11.80 9.20
N THR A 143 -0.05 -11.46 8.54
CA THR A 143 -0.47 -12.11 7.30
C THR A 143 0.43 -11.70 6.12
N LEU A 144 0.74 -10.41 6.00
CA LEU A 144 1.65 -9.88 4.98
C LEU A 144 3.05 -10.46 5.14
N ASP A 145 3.57 -10.55 6.36
CA ASP A 145 4.87 -11.13 6.66
C ASP A 145 4.97 -12.58 6.19
N LYS A 146 3.92 -13.38 6.39
CA LYS A 146 3.89 -14.77 5.89
C LYS A 146 3.92 -14.83 4.35
N ILE A 147 3.18 -13.96 3.67
CA ILE A 147 3.15 -13.92 2.20
C ILE A 147 4.52 -13.50 1.67
N TYR A 148 5.04 -12.41 2.18
CA TYR A 148 6.29 -11.82 1.71
C TYR A 148 7.52 -12.66 2.06
N ASN A 149 7.47 -13.46 3.12
CA ASN A 149 8.50 -14.47 3.43
C ASN A 149 8.31 -15.82 2.71
N LEU A 150 7.33 -15.92 1.79
CA LEU A 150 6.99 -17.15 1.06
C LEU A 150 6.53 -18.32 1.97
N ASP A 151 6.12 -18.04 3.20
CA ASP A 151 5.57 -19.02 4.15
C ASP A 151 4.05 -19.19 4.02
N TRP A 152 3.42 -18.46 3.11
CA TRP A 152 2.01 -18.62 2.81
C TRP A 152 1.74 -19.94 2.08
N TYR A 153 0.78 -20.71 2.59
CA TYR A 153 0.37 -21.98 1.99
C TYR A 153 -0.74 -21.72 0.96
N SER A 154 -0.37 -21.53 -0.30
CA SER A 154 -1.31 -21.42 -1.42
C SER A 154 -1.39 -22.72 -2.23
N SER A 155 -2.52 -22.94 -2.90
CA SER A 155 -2.71 -23.98 -3.91
C SER A 155 -1.95 -23.70 -5.22
N ALA A 156 -1.45 -22.47 -5.42
CA ALA A 156 -0.51 -22.15 -6.49
C ALA A 156 0.86 -22.77 -6.16
N ALA A 157 1.29 -23.67 -7.04
CA ALA A 157 2.45 -24.54 -6.93
C ALA A 157 3.75 -23.79 -6.54
N LYS A 158 4.40 -24.24 -5.45
CA LYS A 158 5.67 -23.70 -4.90
C LYS A 158 6.91 -24.19 -5.67
N ASN A 159 6.79 -24.40 -6.98
CA ASN A 159 7.61 -25.41 -7.62
C ASN A 159 8.96 -24.92 -8.16
N GLU A 160 9.24 -23.61 -8.17
CA GLU A 160 10.48 -23.05 -8.73
C GLU A 160 10.92 -21.76 -8.02
N CYS A 161 12.07 -21.21 -8.42
CA CYS A 161 12.64 -19.97 -7.88
C CYS A 161 11.71 -18.77 -8.07
N THR A 162 10.75 -18.56 -7.16
CA THR A 162 9.91 -17.37 -7.13
C THR A 162 10.79 -16.13 -7.15
N ALA A 163 10.49 -15.21 -8.05
CA ALA A 163 11.20 -13.95 -8.26
C ALA A 163 10.30 -12.73 -8.08
N ALA A 164 8.97 -12.91 -8.10
CA ALA A 164 8.00 -11.89 -7.75
C ALA A 164 6.88 -12.48 -6.89
N VAL A 165 6.59 -11.84 -5.75
CA VAL A 165 5.49 -12.21 -4.87
C VAL A 165 4.63 -10.99 -4.57
N GLY A 166 3.32 -11.17 -4.64
CA GLY A 166 2.40 -10.07 -4.47
C GLY A 166 1.03 -10.48 -4.04
N LEU A 167 0.18 -9.47 -3.89
CA LEU A 167 -1.20 -9.62 -3.49
C LEU A 167 -2.13 -8.81 -4.38
N LYS A 168 -3.34 -9.30 -4.55
CA LYS A 168 -4.43 -8.57 -5.21
C LYS A 168 -5.31 -7.92 -4.15
N TRP A 169 -5.37 -6.60 -4.14
CA TRP A 169 -6.23 -5.81 -3.27
C TRP A 169 -7.35 -5.13 -4.06
N MET A 170 -8.59 -5.39 -3.66
CA MET A 170 -9.76 -4.76 -4.27
C MET A 170 -10.27 -3.62 -3.40
N LEU A 171 -10.37 -2.43 -4.00
CA LEU A 171 -11.01 -1.27 -3.38
C LEU A 171 -12.53 -1.51 -3.42
N ASN A 172 -13.14 -1.66 -2.25
CA ASN A 172 -14.54 -2.02 -1.98
C ASN A 172 -14.87 -3.50 -2.25
N GLN A 173 -15.72 -4.13 -1.42
CA GLN A 173 -16.21 -5.51 -1.62
C GLN A 173 -17.52 -5.53 -2.44
N ALA A 174 -17.59 -6.36 -3.48
CA ALA A 174 -18.81 -6.53 -4.29
C ALA A 174 -19.50 -7.83 -3.90
N GLU A 175 -20.82 -7.77 -3.74
CA GLU A 175 -21.66 -8.95 -3.58
C GLU A 175 -22.24 -9.40 -4.94
N ILE A 176 -22.59 -10.68 -4.98
CA ILE A 176 -22.83 -11.57 -6.13
C ILE A 176 -23.69 -10.96 -7.22
N LEU A 177 -23.21 -10.92 -8.48
CA LEU A 177 -24.10 -10.93 -9.67
C LEU A 177 -23.39 -11.48 -10.93
N ALA A 178 -23.78 -12.68 -11.37
CA ALA A 178 -23.48 -13.22 -12.70
C ALA A 178 -24.74 -13.41 -13.56
N ARG A 179 -25.94 -13.15 -13.01
CA ARG A 179 -27.24 -13.37 -13.69
C ARG A 179 -28.20 -12.18 -13.65
N TYR A 180 -27.78 -11.03 -13.13
CA TYR A 180 -28.65 -9.86 -13.00
C TYR A 180 -28.30 -8.82 -14.05
N LYS A 181 -29.35 -8.31 -14.69
CA LYS A 181 -29.31 -7.16 -15.56
C LYS A 181 -29.61 -5.94 -14.68
N PRO A 182 -28.64 -5.08 -14.34
CA PRO A 182 -28.90 -3.98 -13.43
C PRO A 182 -29.79 -2.91 -14.07
N PHE A 183 -30.71 -2.39 -13.26
CA PHE A 183 -31.28 -1.07 -13.48
C PHE A 183 -30.34 -0.02 -12.88
N ILE A 184 -29.79 0.85 -13.73
CA ILE A 184 -28.79 1.86 -13.31
C ILE A 184 -29.50 3.19 -13.12
N ASN A 185 -29.35 3.81 -11.95
CA ASN A 185 -29.89 5.15 -11.73
C ASN A 185 -29.11 6.18 -12.57
N SER A 186 -29.71 6.61 -13.69
CA SER A 186 -29.13 7.57 -14.64
C SER A 186 -28.78 8.91 -14.00
N THR A 187 -29.53 9.35 -12.99
CA THR A 187 -29.27 10.61 -12.27
C THR A 187 -27.96 10.56 -11.48
N LEU A 188 -27.58 9.39 -10.97
CA LEU A 188 -26.36 9.18 -10.18
C LEU A 188 -25.17 8.70 -11.03
N LEU A 189 -25.39 8.36 -12.30
CA LEU A 189 -24.37 7.78 -13.15
C LEU A 189 -23.13 8.67 -13.30
N ILE A 190 -23.32 9.92 -13.73
CA ILE A 190 -22.20 10.87 -13.91
C ILE A 190 -21.50 11.18 -12.57
N PRO A 191 -22.21 11.48 -11.47
CA PRO A 191 -21.59 11.62 -10.15
C PRO A 191 -20.74 10.41 -9.74
N ASN A 192 -21.23 9.19 -9.96
CA ASN A 192 -20.51 7.96 -9.61
C ASN A 192 -19.27 7.76 -10.49
N LEU A 193 -19.36 8.04 -11.79
CA LEU A 193 -18.21 7.97 -12.69
C LEU A 193 -17.12 8.99 -12.32
N ARG A 194 -17.50 10.21 -11.91
CA ARG A 194 -16.57 11.20 -11.36
C ARG A 194 -15.91 10.70 -10.09
N GLN A 195 -16.68 10.13 -9.17
CA GLN A 195 -16.12 9.57 -7.93
C GLN A 195 -15.07 8.49 -8.22
N VAL A 196 -15.33 7.61 -9.18
CA VAL A 196 -14.38 6.56 -9.61
C VAL A 196 -13.10 7.17 -10.20
N GLU A 197 -13.23 8.21 -11.03
CA GLU A 197 -12.10 8.94 -11.62
C GLU A 197 -11.27 9.68 -10.55
N ASP A 198 -11.93 10.33 -9.60
CA ASP A 198 -11.31 11.02 -8.47
C ASP A 198 -10.55 10.04 -7.57
N MET A 199 -11.14 8.89 -7.25
CA MET A 199 -10.47 7.82 -6.50
C MET A 199 -9.23 7.29 -7.22
N SER A 200 -9.31 7.12 -8.55
CA SER A 200 -8.18 6.67 -9.37
C SER A 200 -7.05 7.69 -9.38
N THR A 201 -7.40 8.97 -9.53
CA THR A 201 -6.44 10.08 -9.49
C THR A 201 -5.77 10.20 -8.12
N GLN A 202 -6.55 10.09 -7.04
CA GLN A 202 -6.03 10.11 -5.68
C GLN A 202 -5.09 8.93 -5.41
N ALA A 203 -5.41 7.74 -5.91
CA ALA A 203 -4.54 6.58 -5.78
C ALA A 203 -3.20 6.81 -6.51
N LEU A 204 -3.23 7.32 -7.74
CA LEU A 204 -2.01 7.64 -8.50
C LEU A 204 -1.16 8.69 -7.80
N GLU A 205 -1.78 9.73 -7.24
CA GLU A 205 -1.07 10.75 -6.47
C GLU A 205 -0.44 10.17 -5.19
N TYR A 206 -1.17 9.31 -4.47
CA TYR A 206 -0.67 8.63 -3.28
C TYR A 206 0.53 7.73 -3.58
N PHE A 207 0.54 7.07 -4.74
CA PHE A 207 1.60 6.15 -5.16
C PHE A 207 2.61 6.77 -6.14
N LYS A 208 2.64 8.09 -6.30
CA LYS A 208 3.54 8.77 -7.26
C LYS A 208 5.03 8.49 -7.02
N SER A 209 5.43 8.28 -5.77
CA SER A 209 6.81 7.97 -5.37
C SER A 209 7.10 6.47 -5.35
N THR A 210 6.09 5.64 -5.60
CA THR A 210 6.20 4.19 -5.63
C THR A 210 6.23 3.74 -7.08
N ARG A 211 7.13 2.82 -7.42
CA ARG A 211 7.18 2.20 -8.75
C ARG A 211 5.84 1.52 -9.07
N HIS A 212 5.12 2.03 -10.05
CA HIS A 212 3.81 1.51 -10.47
C HIS A 212 3.64 1.56 -11.99
N ILE A 213 2.71 0.76 -12.50
CA ILE A 213 2.27 0.75 -13.89
C ILE A 213 0.73 0.72 -13.90
N VAL A 214 0.12 1.48 -14.79
CA VAL A 214 -1.34 1.47 -15.00
C VAL A 214 -1.65 0.48 -16.12
N VAL A 215 -2.59 -0.41 -15.84
CA VAL A 215 -2.95 -1.49 -16.77
C VAL A 215 -4.46 -1.48 -16.96
N TYR A 216 -4.89 -1.36 -18.21
CA TYR A 216 -6.29 -1.51 -18.61
C TYR A 216 -6.52 -2.93 -19.10
N TYR A 217 -7.65 -3.52 -18.71
CA TYR A 217 -7.99 -4.90 -19.08
C TYR A 217 -8.05 -5.07 -20.60
N GLU A 218 -8.55 -4.03 -21.26
CA GLU A 218 -8.76 -3.95 -22.70
C GLU A 218 -7.44 -4.04 -23.46
N ASP A 219 -6.43 -3.33 -22.97
CA ASP A 219 -5.07 -3.37 -23.51
C ASP A 219 -4.45 -4.76 -23.37
N LEU A 220 -4.70 -5.47 -22.27
CA LEU A 220 -4.19 -6.82 -22.06
C LEU A 220 -4.82 -7.85 -22.99
N VAL A 221 -6.09 -7.66 -23.36
CA VAL A 221 -6.81 -8.57 -24.25
C VAL A 221 -6.45 -8.31 -25.71
N GLN A 222 -6.27 -7.05 -26.10
CA GLN A 222 -5.99 -6.67 -27.48
C GLN A 222 -4.50 -6.71 -27.83
N ASN A 223 -3.65 -6.31 -26.88
CA ASN A 223 -2.22 -6.12 -27.11
C ASN A 223 -1.36 -7.01 -26.22
N ARG A 224 -0.85 -8.11 -26.79
CA ARG A 224 0.02 -9.04 -26.07
C ARG A 224 1.33 -8.40 -25.60
N THR A 225 1.81 -7.32 -26.23
CA THR A 225 3.07 -6.68 -25.80
C THR A 225 2.97 -6.06 -24.41
N LYS A 226 1.75 -5.70 -23.96
CA LYS A 226 1.54 -5.21 -22.59
C LYS A 226 1.82 -6.28 -21.53
N LEU A 227 1.64 -7.56 -21.85
CA LEU A 227 2.02 -8.65 -20.95
C LEU A 227 3.53 -8.82 -20.85
N GLU A 228 4.28 -8.48 -21.91
CA GLU A 228 5.75 -8.44 -21.84
C GLU A 228 6.22 -7.28 -20.97
N GLU A 229 5.63 -6.10 -21.12
CA GLU A 229 5.93 -4.92 -20.29
C GLU A 229 5.71 -5.20 -18.79
N ILE A 230 4.65 -5.94 -18.45
CA ILE A 230 4.36 -6.35 -17.07
C ILE A 230 5.40 -7.36 -16.55
N GLN A 231 5.84 -8.31 -17.37
CA GLN A 231 6.89 -9.26 -17.00
C GLN A 231 8.23 -8.54 -16.79
N ASP A 232 8.57 -7.59 -17.65
CA ASP A 232 9.75 -6.73 -17.50
C ASP A 232 9.65 -5.85 -16.24
N PHE A 233 8.46 -5.29 -15.96
CA PHE A 233 8.20 -4.52 -14.74
C PHE A 233 8.46 -5.37 -13.47
N LEU A 234 8.02 -6.62 -13.47
CA LEU A 234 8.23 -7.59 -12.38
C LEU A 234 9.63 -8.22 -12.39
N ARG A 235 10.44 -7.95 -13.42
CA ARG A 235 11.78 -8.51 -13.64
C ARG A 235 11.79 -10.05 -13.65
N VAL A 236 10.81 -10.64 -14.33
CA VAL A 236 10.76 -12.08 -14.59
C VAL A 236 11.05 -12.35 -16.08
N PRO A 237 11.56 -13.54 -16.44
CA PRO A 237 11.74 -13.90 -17.84
C PRO A 237 10.43 -13.81 -18.61
N ARG A 238 10.45 -13.27 -19.83
CA ARG A 238 9.24 -13.23 -20.66
C ARG A 238 8.79 -14.64 -21.02
N ARG A 239 7.51 -14.91 -20.80
CA ARG A 239 6.84 -16.17 -21.15
C ARG A 239 5.44 -15.90 -21.67
N ASN A 240 4.89 -16.90 -22.34
CA ASN A 240 3.47 -16.93 -22.66
C ASN A 240 2.68 -17.18 -21.38
N LEU A 241 1.76 -16.26 -21.07
CA LEU A 241 0.86 -16.37 -19.93
C LEU A 241 -0.51 -16.86 -20.39
N GLU A 242 -1.13 -17.71 -19.58
CA GLU A 242 -2.45 -18.28 -19.87
C GLU A 242 -3.37 -18.21 -18.65
N SER A 243 -4.67 -18.02 -18.89
CA SER A 243 -5.69 -18.10 -17.85
C SER A 243 -6.83 -18.99 -18.32
N ARG A 244 -7.33 -19.82 -17.41
CA ARG A 244 -8.55 -20.62 -17.63
C ARG A 244 -9.82 -19.83 -17.35
N GLN A 245 -9.72 -18.62 -16.80
CA GLN A 245 -10.88 -17.78 -16.55
C GLN A 245 -11.41 -17.23 -17.87
N VAL A 246 -12.74 -17.24 -18.01
CA VAL A 246 -13.43 -16.79 -19.21
C VAL A 246 -14.27 -15.56 -18.89
N LYS A 247 -14.46 -14.70 -19.90
CA LYS A 247 -15.36 -13.56 -19.80
C LYS A 247 -16.78 -14.04 -19.51
N ILE A 248 -17.37 -13.55 -18.43
CA ILE A 248 -18.70 -13.95 -17.95
C ILE A 248 -19.84 -13.29 -18.72
N HIS A 249 -19.64 -12.07 -19.21
CA HIS A 249 -20.63 -11.32 -19.98
C HIS A 249 -20.28 -11.33 -21.47
N LYS A 250 -21.16 -11.92 -22.27
CA LYS A 250 -21.07 -11.98 -23.73
C LYS A 250 -22.17 -11.12 -24.35
N GLY A 251 -21.98 -10.69 -25.59
CA GLY A 251 -22.93 -9.82 -26.29
C GLY A 251 -22.72 -8.32 -26.04
N PRO A 252 -23.50 -7.45 -26.69
CA PRO A 252 -23.37 -6.00 -26.59
C PRO A 252 -23.77 -5.48 -25.21
N LEU A 253 -23.19 -4.34 -24.80
CA LEU A 253 -23.50 -3.68 -23.51
C LEU A 253 -25.00 -3.37 -23.35
N SER A 254 -25.70 -3.07 -24.44
CA SER A 254 -27.15 -2.80 -24.46
C SER A 254 -28.00 -3.97 -23.98
N GLU A 255 -27.52 -5.20 -24.11
CA GLU A 255 -28.22 -6.39 -23.61
C GLU A 255 -27.97 -6.61 -22.12
N GLN A 256 -26.95 -5.98 -21.55
CA GLN A 256 -26.47 -6.20 -20.18
C GLN A 256 -27.06 -5.22 -19.15
N VAL A 257 -27.75 -4.16 -19.57
CA VAL A 257 -28.35 -3.13 -18.67
C VAL A 257 -29.83 -2.92 -18.99
N GLU A 258 -30.71 -2.94 -17.98
CA GLU A 258 -32.17 -2.90 -18.17
C GLU A 258 -32.61 -1.61 -18.85
N ASN A 259 -32.10 -0.47 -18.38
CA ASN A 259 -32.46 0.86 -18.87
C ASN A 259 -31.38 1.47 -19.77
N TRP A 260 -30.86 0.68 -20.73
CA TRP A 260 -29.77 1.10 -21.63
C TRP A 260 -30.02 2.44 -22.34
N LYS A 261 -31.25 2.68 -22.84
CA LYS A 261 -31.59 3.92 -23.55
C LYS A 261 -31.41 5.16 -22.68
N ASP A 262 -31.73 5.06 -21.39
CA ASP A 262 -31.57 6.17 -20.45
C ASP A 262 -30.10 6.44 -20.16
N MET A 263 -29.29 5.38 -20.04
CA MET A 263 -27.84 5.50 -19.92
C MET A 263 -27.21 6.12 -21.15
N GLU A 264 -27.58 5.65 -22.34
CA GLU A 264 -27.09 6.19 -23.61
C GLU A 264 -27.38 7.69 -23.71
N LYS A 265 -28.61 8.10 -23.42
CA LYS A 265 -29.00 9.51 -23.38
C LYS A 265 -28.20 10.32 -22.36
N THR A 266 -27.88 9.72 -21.21
CA THR A 266 -27.16 10.39 -20.11
C THR A 266 -25.67 10.56 -20.43
N LEU A 267 -25.04 9.58 -21.08
CA LEU A 267 -23.61 9.59 -21.36
C LEU A 267 -23.25 10.30 -22.67
N LYS A 268 -24.16 10.31 -23.65
CA LYS A 268 -23.92 10.94 -24.96
C LYS A 268 -23.66 12.44 -24.83
N GLY A 269 -22.63 12.94 -25.51
CA GLY A 269 -22.17 14.33 -25.41
C GLY A 269 -21.41 14.65 -24.12
N THR A 270 -21.13 13.67 -23.26
CA THR A 270 -20.31 13.85 -22.06
C THR A 270 -18.91 13.27 -22.26
N LYS A 271 -17.97 13.61 -21.38
CA LYS A 271 -16.62 13.00 -21.40
C LYS A 271 -16.61 11.47 -21.18
N TYR A 272 -17.73 10.91 -20.73
CA TYR A 272 -17.92 9.48 -20.46
C TYR A 272 -18.62 8.75 -21.61
N GLU A 273 -18.89 9.43 -22.74
CA GLU A 273 -19.53 8.84 -23.91
C GLU A 273 -18.78 7.61 -24.43
N SER A 274 -17.45 7.56 -24.24
CA SER A 274 -16.62 6.41 -24.61
C SER A 274 -17.09 5.10 -23.96
N PHE A 275 -17.71 5.13 -22.79
CA PHE A 275 -18.22 3.92 -22.12
C PHE A 275 -19.44 3.29 -22.80
N LEU A 276 -20.06 3.96 -23.77
CA LEU A 276 -21.16 3.40 -24.57
C LEU A 276 -20.66 2.48 -25.67
N TYR A 277 -19.44 2.71 -26.15
CA TYR A 277 -18.84 1.94 -27.22
C TYR A 277 -18.00 0.85 -26.57
N GLY A 278 -18.56 -0.36 -26.49
CA GLY A 278 -17.89 -1.48 -25.86
C GLY A 278 -16.44 -1.64 -26.32
N ASP A 279 -15.63 -2.15 -25.40
CA ASP A 279 -14.17 -2.11 -25.30
C ASP A 279 -13.30 -2.42 -26.53
N TYR A 280 -13.85 -2.78 -27.69
CA TYR A 280 -13.10 -3.29 -28.85
C TYR A 280 -13.26 -2.48 -30.15
N ARG A 281 -13.62 -1.19 -30.05
CA ARG A 281 -13.53 -0.28 -31.20
C ARG A 281 -12.58 0.87 -30.91
N LYS A 282 -11.31 0.64 -31.16
CA LYS A 282 -10.42 1.54 -31.92
C LYS A 282 -9.21 0.77 -32.42
#